data_AF-A0A484HH96-F1
#
_entry.id   AF-A0A484HH96-F1
#
_cell.length_a   1.000
_cell.length_b   1.000
_cell.length_c   1.000
_cell.angle_alpha   90.00
_cell.angle_beta   90.00
_cell.angle_gamma   90.00
#
_symmetry.space_group_name_H-M   'P 1'
#
loop_
_entity.id
_entity.type
_entity.pdbx_description
1 polymer ?
#
loop_
_entity_poly.entity_id
_entity_poly.type
_entity_poly.pdbx_seq_one_letter_code
_entity_poly.pdbx_strand_id
1 'polypeptide(L)'
;MPFDPEKDKILKKWTSEETGLVVSINRYGEGEPKVQIGPRVFVKKDGGTSHRKAGRMTMEDLLWLYDIIDEIKDDMSEFAAPE
;
A
#
# COMPACT_ATOMS: atom_id res chain seq x y z
N MET A 1 2.85 13.33 -20.33
CA MET A 1 3.70 14.30 -19.59
C MET A 1 4.62 13.53 -18.66
N PRO A 2 5.88 13.94 -18.48
CA PRO A 2 6.77 13.31 -17.51
C PRO A 2 6.22 13.46 -16.09
N PHE A 3 6.59 12.51 -15.22
CA PHE A 3 6.29 12.57 -13.80
C PHE A 3 6.98 13.79 -13.17
N ASP A 4 6.22 14.57 -12.40
CA ASP A 4 6.67 15.74 -11.65
C ASP A 4 6.55 15.43 -10.15
N PRO A 5 7.68 15.22 -9.43
CA PRO A 5 7.67 14.91 -8.01
C PRO A 5 6.97 15.95 -7.13
N GLU A 6 6.98 17.24 -7.51
CA GLU A 6 6.38 18.30 -6.70
C GLU A 6 4.85 18.25 -6.72
N LYS A 7 4.28 17.67 -7.78
CA LYS A 7 2.85 17.44 -7.91
C LYS A 7 2.38 16.23 -7.12
N ASP A 8 3.29 15.36 -6.68
CA ASP A 8 2.94 14.13 -5.99
C ASP A 8 2.87 14.32 -4.46
N LYS A 9 1.64 14.39 -3.93
CA LYS A 9 1.40 14.69 -2.52
C LYS A 9 0.83 13.49 -1.77
N ILE A 10 1.33 13.26 -0.56
CA ILE A 10 0.72 12.35 0.42
C ILE A 10 -0.35 13.14 1.17
N LEU A 11 -1.60 12.71 1.08
CA LEU A 11 -2.73 13.32 1.80
C LEU A 11 -2.89 12.72 3.20
N LYS A 12 -2.70 11.41 3.34
CA LYS A 12 -2.79 10.69 4.61
C LYS A 12 -1.92 9.44 4.57
N LYS A 13 -1.39 9.02 5.73
CA LYS A 13 -0.53 7.85 5.87
C LYS A 13 -0.82 7.14 7.19
N TRP A 14 -0.82 5.81 7.14
CA TRP A 14 -0.85 4.90 8.27
C TRP A 14 0.33 3.95 8.16
N THR A 15 0.86 3.52 9.31
CA THR A 15 1.91 2.51 9.39
C THR A 15 1.50 1.48 10.45
N SER A 16 1.50 0.20 10.10
CA SER A 16 1.38 -0.90 11.06
C SER A 16 2.69 -1.01 11.83
N GLU A 17 2.64 -0.86 13.16
CA GLU A 17 3.82 -0.95 14.02
C GLU A 17 4.38 -2.38 14.08
N GLU A 18 3.50 -3.38 13.98
CA GLU A 18 3.86 -4.79 14.06
C GLU A 18 4.54 -5.29 12.78
N THR A 19 3.99 -4.94 11.61
CA THR A 19 4.43 -5.52 10.33
C THR A 19 5.24 -4.55 9.46
N GLY A 20 5.29 -3.27 9.84
CA GLY A 20 5.88 -2.19 9.05
C GLY A 20 5.10 -1.85 7.78
N LEU A 21 3.89 -2.39 7.57
CA LEU A 21 3.06 -2.09 6.41
C LEU A 21 2.67 -0.62 6.40
N VAL A 22 2.93 0.08 5.30
CA VAL A 22 2.47 1.45 5.08
C VAL A 22 1.23 1.43 4.20
N VAL A 23 0.21 2.19 4.59
CA VAL A 23 -0.92 2.52 3.71
C VAL A 23 -0.97 4.03 3.57
N SER A 24 -1.12 4.56 2.36
CA SER A 24 -1.25 6.01 2.16
C SER A 24 -2.28 6.37 1.11
N ILE A 25 -2.86 7.56 1.24
CA ILE A 25 -3.63 8.21 0.19
C ILE A 25 -2.74 9.26 -0.44
N ASN A 26 -2.59 9.21 -1.75
CA ASN A 26 -1.74 10.10 -2.52
C ASN A 26 -2.55 10.78 -3.62
N ARG A 27 -2.18 12.01 -3.98
CA ARG A 27 -2.79 12.75 -5.09
C ARG A 27 -1.70 13.39 -5.93
N TYR A 28 -1.79 13.20 -7.25
CA TYR A 28 -0.91 13.85 -8.21
C TYR A 28 -1.60 15.07 -8.83
N GLY A 29 -1.10 16.27 -8.53
CA GLY A 29 -1.70 17.53 -8.94
C GLY A 29 -3.14 17.68 -8.42
N GLU A 30 -4.06 17.98 -9.33
CA GLU A 30 -5.50 18.07 -9.06
C GLU A 30 -6.27 16.78 -9.42
N GLY A 31 -5.55 15.70 -9.74
CA GLY A 31 -6.17 14.42 -10.10
C GLY A 31 -6.87 13.73 -8.93
N GLU A 32 -7.46 12.58 -9.23
CA GLU A 32 -8.13 11.76 -8.22
C GLU A 32 -7.17 11.22 -7.16
N PRO A 33 -7.57 11.19 -5.87
CA PRO A 33 -6.84 10.46 -4.85
C PRO A 33 -6.71 8.98 -5.21
N LYS A 34 -5.55 8.41 -4.90
CA LYS A 34 -5.27 6.99 -5.06
C LYS A 34 -4.71 6.42 -3.77
N VAL A 35 -5.07 5.19 -3.44
CA VAL A 35 -4.52 4.49 -2.29
C VAL A 35 -3.27 3.73 -2.70
N GLN A 36 -2.27 3.70 -1.82
CA GLN A 36 -1.07 2.89 -1.95
C GLN A 36 -1.03 1.94 -0.76
N ILE A 37 -1.00 0.63 -1.00
CA ILE A 37 -0.82 -0.38 0.03
C ILE A 37 0.59 -0.94 -0.12
N GLY A 38 1.40 -0.76 0.92
CA GLY A 38 2.84 -0.96 0.88
C GLY A 38 3.63 0.28 0.42
N PRO A 39 4.96 0.19 0.35
CA PRO A 39 5.79 -0.93 0.77
C PRO A 39 5.74 -1.20 2.27
N ARG A 40 6.22 -2.38 2.67
CA ARG A 40 6.65 -2.58 4.05
C ARG A 40 7.95 -1.81 4.29
N VAL A 41 8.02 -1.06 5.39
CA VAL A 41 9.24 -0.41 5.85
C VAL A 41 10.13 -1.48 6.48
N PHE A 42 11.28 -1.76 5.86
CA PHE A 42 12.30 -2.59 6.49
C PHE A 42 13.41 -1.69 7.02
N VAL A 43 13.73 -1.82 8.31
CA VAL A 43 14.91 -1.22 8.92
C VAL A 43 16.09 -2.16 8.65
N LYS A 44 17.09 -1.66 7.93
CA LYS A 44 18.33 -2.40 7.68
C LYS A 44 19.19 -2.41 8.94
N LYS A 45 20.16 -3.34 8.99
CA LYS A 45 21.14 -3.45 10.09
C LYS A 45 21.97 -2.17 10.32
N ASP A 46 22.07 -1.30 9.32
CA ASP A 46 22.75 0.00 9.37
C ASP A 46 21.85 1.17 9.81
N GLY A 47 20.59 0.90 10.16
CA GLY A 47 19.59 1.90 10.56
C GLY A 47 18.88 2.58 9.39
N GLY A 48 19.28 2.32 8.14
CA GLY A 48 18.62 2.86 6.96
C GLY A 48 17.30 2.15 6.65
N THR A 49 16.27 2.90 6.26
CA THR A 49 15.01 2.32 5.76
C THR A 49 15.06 2.15 4.25
N SER A 50 14.54 1.04 3.72
CA SER A 50 14.37 0.88 2.27
C SER A 50 12.96 0.43 1.90
N HIS A 51 12.53 0.84 0.72
CA HIS A 51 11.18 0.70 0.21
C HIS A 51 11.23 0.22 -1.23
N ARG A 52 10.47 -0.83 -1.59
CA ARG A 52 10.18 -1.14 -3.00
C ARG A 52 8.89 -0.42 -3.40
N LYS A 53 8.84 0.24 -4.56
CA LYS A 53 7.67 1.04 -4.95
C LYS A 53 6.44 0.14 -5.06
N ALA A 54 5.45 0.37 -4.20
CA ALA A 54 4.12 -0.20 -4.36
C ALA A 54 3.34 0.63 -5.39
N GLY A 55 2.49 -0.04 -6.18
CA GLY A 55 1.57 0.63 -7.11
C GLY A 55 0.47 1.38 -6.36
N ARG A 56 -0.21 2.30 -7.08
CA ARG A 56 -1.36 3.04 -6.55
C ARG A 56 -2.65 2.59 -7.21
N MET A 57 -3.64 2.32 -6.39
CA MET A 57 -4.97 1.85 -6.77
C MET A 57 -5.96 3.01 -6.76
N THR A 58 -6.89 3.00 -7.69
CA THR A 58 -8.02 3.93 -7.74
C THR A 58 -9.07 3.59 -6.68
N MET A 59 -10.14 4.39 -6.60
CA MET A 59 -11.29 4.06 -5.77
C MET A 59 -11.98 2.77 -6.25
N GLU A 60 -12.10 2.56 -7.55
CA GLU A 60 -12.71 1.36 -8.14
C GLU A 60 -11.95 0.10 -7.75
N ASP A 61 -10.62 0.13 -7.92
CA ASP A 61 -9.74 -0.98 -7.50
C ASP A 61 -9.84 -1.27 -6.00
N LEU A 62 -9.98 -0.23 -5.16
CA LEU A 62 -10.11 -0.38 -3.71
C LEU A 62 -11.45 -0.99 -3.32
N LEU A 63 -12.54 -0.61 -4.00
CA LEU A 63 -13.86 -1.20 -3.77
C LEU A 63 -13.85 -2.68 -4.17
N TRP A 64 -13.29 -3.02 -5.32
CA TRP A 64 -13.14 -4.41 -5.73
C TRP A 64 -12.27 -5.21 -4.75
N LEU A 65 -11.15 -4.65 -4.28
CA LEU A 65 -10.31 -5.29 -3.26
C LEU A 65 -11.11 -5.53 -1.97
N TYR A 66 -11.95 -4.57 -1.56
CA TYR A 66 -12.80 -4.71 -0.38
C TYR A 66 -13.82 -5.84 -0.55
N ASP A 67 -14.39 -6.01 -1.74
CA ASP A 67 -15.36 -7.07 -2.03
C ASP A 67 -14.76 -8.48 -1.94
N ILE A 68 -13.45 -8.63 -2.19
CA ILE A 68 -12.76 -9.93 -2.16
C ILE A 68 -11.84 -10.12 -0.93
N ILE A 69 -11.77 -9.14 -0.02
CA ILE A 69 -10.75 -9.17 1.06
C ILE A 69 -10.94 -10.33 2.03
N ASP A 70 -12.20 -10.70 2.29
CA ASP A 70 -12.53 -11.82 3.17
C ASP A 70 -12.21 -13.17 2.50
N GLU A 71 -12.51 -13.31 1.20
CA GLU A 71 -12.12 -14.49 0.41
C GLU A 71 -10.60 -14.68 0.41
N ILE A 72 -9.84 -13.60 0.15
CA ILE A 72 -8.37 -13.64 0.22
C ILE A 72 -7.89 -14.10 1.60
N LYS A 73 -8.50 -13.61 2.67
CA LYS A 73 -8.11 -13.97 4.04
C LYS A 73 -8.39 -15.45 4.33
N ASP A 74 -9.52 -15.96 3.87
CA ASP A 74 -9.90 -17.36 4.06
C ASP A 74 -8.96 -18.28 3.28
N ASP A 75 -8.70 -17.99 2.00
CA ASP A 75 -7.73 -18.70 1.17
C ASP A 75 -6.32 -18.70 1.80
N MET A 76 -5.87 -17.54 2.29
CA MET A 76 -4.58 -17.43 2.98
C MET A 76 -4.50 -18.32 4.22
N SER A 77 -5.61 -18.46 4.95
CA SER A 77 -5.69 -19.28 6.15
C SER A 77 -5.67 -20.77 5.79
N GLU A 78 -6.35 -21.14 4.69
CA GLU A 78 -6.36 -22.50 4.17
C GLU A 78 -4.96 -22.92 3.68
N PHE A 79 -4.27 -22.08 2.91
CA PHE A 79 -2.90 -22.36 2.46
C PHE A 79 -1.86 -22.39 3.59
N ALA A 80 -2.15 -21.77 4.73
CA ALA A 80 -1.27 -21.78 5.90
C ALA A 80 -1.48 -23.00 6.81
N ALA A 81 -2.54 -23.78 6.60
CA ALA A 81 -2.76 -25.02 7.35
C ALA A 81 -1.69 -26.06 6.94
N PRO A 82 -0.97 -26.67 7.90
CA PRO A 82 -0.06 -27.77 7.59
C PRO A 82 -0.84 -28.99 7.09
N GLU A 83 -0.23 -29.80 6.19
CA GLU A 83 -0.71 -31.15 5.85
C GLU A 83 -0.87 -32.04 7.09
#